data_AF-A0A939QPE5-F1
#
_entry.id   AF-A0A939QPE5-F1
#
_cell.length_a   1.000
_cell.length_b   1.000
_cell.length_c   1.000
_cell.angle_alpha   90.00
_cell.angle_beta   90.00
_cell.angle_gamma   90.00
#
_symmetry.space_group_name_H-M   'P 1'
#
loop_
_entity.id
_entity.type
_entity.pdbx_description
1 polymer ?
#
loop_
_entity_poly.entity_id
_entity_poly.type
_entity_poly.pdbx_seq_one_letter_code
_entity_poly.pdbx_strand_id
1 'polypeptide(L)'
;MAAFKTAMYGYSYYENILKVGGKLSDLDQKLTSLGNPVTPKSYSDYDNKFSGNFATPFAAFSHFMFGKGEDMNVSIQNLGLKVSASEVRSGGINQLDRYIGDKSLTGTKEITVSKFAYDTANDNFVTGAYLGNISLKLIGDFTREKDGSWEFDGRITAYSDVYDFNPSSHRNWVDEAFTYAGATIGGTNYDINITWGLAVHWSGNGELFN
;
A
#
# COMPACT_ATOMS: atom_id res chain seq x y z
N MET A 1 -10.07 21.49 -19.15
CA MET A 1 -8.64 21.11 -19.00
C MET A 1 -7.90 21.91 -17.92
N ALA A 2 -7.92 23.26 -17.92
CA ALA A 2 -7.20 24.04 -16.89
C ALA A 2 -7.71 23.77 -15.45
N ALA A 3 -9.04 23.83 -15.23
CA ALA A 3 -9.64 23.54 -13.92
C ALA A 3 -9.33 22.12 -13.41
N PHE A 4 -9.34 21.13 -14.31
CA PHE A 4 -8.96 19.75 -14.01
C PHE A 4 -7.50 19.65 -13.53
N LYS A 5 -6.55 20.26 -14.25
CA LYS A 5 -5.13 20.29 -13.82
C LYS A 5 -4.97 20.92 -12.45
N THR A 6 -5.63 22.06 -12.21
CA THR A 6 -5.60 22.75 -10.91
C THR A 6 -6.16 21.88 -9.79
N ALA A 7 -7.24 21.13 -10.01
CA ALA A 7 -7.78 20.20 -9.03
C ALA A 7 -6.79 19.07 -8.71
N MET A 8 -6.18 18.47 -9.74
CA MET A 8 -5.19 17.39 -9.59
C MET A 8 -3.93 17.86 -8.85
N TYR A 9 -3.44 19.07 -9.13
CA TYR A 9 -2.36 19.67 -8.35
C TYR A 9 -2.76 19.90 -6.90
N GLY A 10 -4.01 20.30 -6.65
CA GLY A 10 -4.58 20.42 -5.32
C GLY A 10 -4.50 19.12 -4.52
N TYR A 11 -4.87 17.98 -5.12
CA TYR A 11 -4.77 16.69 -4.43
C TYR A 11 -3.35 16.28 -4.10
N SER A 12 -2.40 16.48 -5.02
CA SER A 12 -0.97 16.24 -4.72
C SER A 12 -0.43 17.15 -3.62
N TYR A 13 -0.97 18.36 -3.50
CA TYR A 13 -0.63 19.26 -2.41
C TYR A 13 -1.28 18.85 -1.08
N TYR A 14 -2.55 18.43 -1.10
CA TYR A 14 -3.24 17.91 0.08
C TYR A 14 -2.57 16.65 0.62
N GLU A 15 -2.04 15.81 -0.27
CA GLU A 15 -1.23 14.65 0.08
C GLU A 15 -0.04 15.00 0.98
N ASN A 16 0.62 16.12 0.70
CA ASN A 16 1.77 16.60 1.49
C ASN A 16 1.35 17.27 2.80
N ILE A 17 0.13 17.82 2.86
CA ILE A 17 -0.36 18.48 4.07
C ILE A 17 -0.93 17.47 5.05
N LEU A 18 -1.64 16.45 4.59
CA LEU A 18 -2.33 15.49 5.43
C LEU A 18 -1.34 14.48 6.05
N LYS A 19 -1.70 13.97 7.24
CA LYS A 19 -0.92 12.89 7.86
C LYS A 19 -1.42 11.56 7.32
N VAL A 20 -0.62 10.52 7.49
CA VAL A 20 -0.99 9.11 7.25
C VAL A 20 -2.37 8.82 7.84
N GLY A 21 -3.27 8.23 7.03
CA GLY A 21 -4.64 7.91 7.45
C GLY A 21 -5.58 9.12 7.65
N GLY A 22 -5.14 10.34 7.30
CA GLY A 22 -5.98 11.53 7.32
C GLY A 22 -7.21 11.39 6.43
N LYS A 23 -8.32 12.00 6.86
CA LYS A 23 -9.63 11.97 6.19
C LYS A 23 -9.94 13.32 5.55
N LEU A 24 -10.94 13.35 4.66
CA LEU A 24 -11.42 14.58 4.04
C LEU A 24 -11.90 15.61 5.08
N SER A 25 -12.52 15.17 6.17
CA SER A 25 -12.92 16.03 7.29
C SER A 25 -11.74 16.77 7.93
N ASP A 26 -10.55 16.19 7.88
CA ASP A 26 -9.36 16.75 8.51
C ASP A 26 -8.75 17.85 7.63
N LEU A 27 -9.10 17.88 6.34
CA LEU A 27 -8.56 18.82 5.37
C LEU A 27 -9.00 20.26 5.70
N ASP A 28 -10.29 20.48 5.99
CA ASP A 28 -10.83 21.82 6.23
C ASP A 28 -10.16 22.51 7.43
N GLN A 29 -10.03 21.79 8.54
CA GLN A 29 -9.33 22.26 9.73
C GLN A 29 -7.87 22.60 9.43
N LYS A 30 -7.20 21.77 8.62
CA LYS A 30 -5.78 21.93 8.29
C LYS A 30 -5.54 23.09 7.34
N LEU A 31 -6.38 23.26 6.32
CA LEU A 31 -6.35 24.40 5.41
C LEU A 31 -6.59 25.71 6.15
N THR A 32 -7.55 25.74 7.09
CA THR A 32 -7.80 26.90 7.95
C THR A 32 -6.57 27.25 8.78
N SER A 33 -5.89 26.25 9.38
CA SER A 33 -4.69 26.47 10.17
C SER A 33 -3.49 26.99 9.36
N LEU A 34 -3.45 26.70 8.06
CA LEU A 34 -2.43 27.16 7.12
C LEU A 34 -2.77 28.50 6.46
N GLY A 35 -3.90 29.13 6.84
CA GLY A 35 -4.32 30.42 6.30
C GLY A 35 -4.93 30.36 4.90
N ASN A 36 -5.64 29.27 4.56
CA ASN A 36 -6.20 29.00 3.23
C ASN A 36 -5.14 29.05 2.12
N PRO A 37 -4.28 28.03 2.04
CA PRO A 37 -3.19 28.01 1.08
C PRO A 37 -3.72 28.10 -0.36
N VAL A 38 -2.98 28.86 -1.17
CA VAL A 38 -3.29 29.03 -2.60
C VAL A 38 -3.16 27.68 -3.28
N THR A 39 -4.21 27.25 -3.99
CA THR A 39 -4.17 26.03 -4.81
C THR A 39 -2.96 26.09 -5.76
N PRO A 40 -2.11 25.05 -5.80
CA PRO A 40 -0.90 25.09 -6.62
C PRO A 40 -1.25 25.31 -8.09
N LYS A 41 -0.47 26.17 -8.76
CA LYS A 41 -0.63 26.46 -10.20
C LYS A 41 0.20 25.52 -11.08
N SER A 42 1.11 24.76 -10.48
CA SER A 42 1.99 23.78 -11.13
C SER A 42 2.13 22.54 -10.27
N TYR A 43 2.52 21.44 -10.91
CA TYR A 43 2.85 20.20 -10.23
C TYR A 43 4.19 20.26 -9.46
N SER A 44 5.00 21.32 -9.63
CA SER A 44 6.40 21.43 -9.21
C SER A 44 6.71 21.26 -7.72
N ASP A 45 5.69 21.23 -6.87
CA ASP A 45 5.83 21.24 -5.41
C ASP A 45 5.44 19.88 -4.78
N TYR A 46 5.44 18.80 -5.57
CA TYR A 46 5.18 17.45 -5.05
C TYR A 46 6.40 16.92 -4.27
N ASP A 47 6.15 16.23 -3.16
CA ASP A 47 7.15 15.41 -2.47
C ASP A 47 7.13 14.04 -3.15
N ASN A 48 8.29 13.38 -3.28
CA ASN A 48 8.38 12.05 -3.89
C ASN A 48 7.91 10.93 -2.95
N LYS A 49 6.99 11.25 -2.05
CA LYS A 49 6.51 10.41 -0.96
C LYS A 49 5.00 10.47 -0.87
N PHE A 50 4.39 9.30 -0.91
CA PHE A 50 3.02 9.12 -0.48
C PHE A 50 2.97 8.86 1.03
N SER A 51 2.01 9.51 1.65
CA SER A 51 1.63 9.35 3.05
C SER A 51 0.59 8.24 3.26
N GLY A 52 -0.12 7.78 2.22
CA GLY A 52 -1.17 6.76 2.34
C GLY A 52 -2.49 7.29 2.93
N ASN A 53 -2.74 8.60 2.85
CA ASN A 53 -4.01 9.22 3.26
C ASN A 53 -5.04 9.20 2.11
N PHE A 54 -6.26 9.70 2.35
CA PHE A 54 -7.34 9.68 1.36
C PHE A 54 -7.00 10.34 0.00
N ALA A 55 -6.11 11.33 -0.03
CA ALA A 55 -5.67 12.05 -1.21
C ALA A 55 -4.63 11.28 -2.03
N THR A 56 -4.03 10.22 -1.47
CA THR A 56 -2.93 9.47 -2.10
C THR A 56 -3.30 8.91 -3.47
N PRO A 57 -4.47 8.28 -3.70
CA PRO A 57 -4.83 7.79 -5.02
C PRO A 57 -4.88 8.92 -6.06
N PHE A 58 -5.46 10.07 -5.71
CA PHE A 58 -5.50 11.23 -6.58
C PHE A 58 -4.10 11.80 -6.84
N ALA A 59 -3.24 11.83 -5.82
CA ALA A 59 -1.85 12.24 -5.97
C ALA A 59 -1.06 11.28 -6.87
N ALA A 60 -1.30 9.97 -6.78
CA ALA A 60 -0.73 8.96 -7.65
C ALA A 60 -1.16 9.16 -9.11
N PHE A 61 -2.46 9.40 -9.34
CA PHE A 61 -2.94 9.73 -10.68
C PHE A 61 -2.39 11.05 -11.21
N SER A 62 -2.27 12.08 -10.38
CA SER A 62 -1.57 13.32 -10.74
C SER A 62 -0.12 13.06 -11.14
N HIS A 63 0.58 12.20 -10.41
CA HIS A 63 1.97 11.85 -10.70
C HIS A 63 2.10 11.11 -12.04
N PHE A 64 1.19 10.17 -12.33
CA PHE A 64 1.11 9.53 -13.65
C PHE A 64 0.99 10.55 -14.79
N MET A 65 0.19 11.60 -14.61
CA MET A 65 0.00 12.63 -15.63
C MET A 65 1.15 13.64 -15.76
N PHE A 66 1.77 14.01 -14.65
CA PHE A 66 2.63 15.22 -14.57
C PHE A 66 4.03 14.97 -13.98
N GLY A 67 4.24 13.82 -13.35
CA GLY A 67 5.47 13.43 -12.66
C GLY A 67 6.57 12.88 -13.56
N LYS A 68 6.32 12.79 -14.88
CA LYS A 68 7.32 12.43 -15.90
C LYS A 68 7.98 11.05 -15.70
N GLY A 69 7.34 10.15 -14.97
CA GLY A 69 7.85 8.80 -14.72
C GLY A 69 8.86 8.72 -13.58
N GLU A 70 8.96 9.75 -12.72
CA GLU A 70 9.83 9.70 -11.54
C GLU A 70 9.31 8.73 -10.49
N ASP A 71 10.22 8.09 -9.77
CA ASP A 71 9.84 7.15 -8.72
C ASP A 71 9.20 7.86 -7.53
N MET A 72 8.15 7.24 -6.98
CA MET A 72 7.51 7.62 -5.74
C MET A 72 7.84 6.63 -4.63
N ASN A 73 7.69 7.05 -3.38
CA ASN A 73 7.99 6.23 -2.21
C ASN A 73 6.80 6.18 -1.28
N VAL A 74 6.57 5.04 -0.62
CA VAL A 74 5.61 4.94 0.48
C VAL A 74 6.17 4.03 1.56
N SER A 75 5.91 4.34 2.83
CA SER A 75 6.24 3.42 3.92
C SER A 75 5.21 2.30 3.98
N ILE A 76 5.64 1.03 4.09
CA ILE A 76 4.71 -0.10 4.30
C ILE A 76 3.81 0.11 5.53
N GLN A 77 4.29 0.84 6.53
CA GLN A 77 3.56 1.17 7.75
C GLN A 77 2.34 2.08 7.48
N ASN A 78 2.37 2.82 6.38
CA ASN A 78 1.30 3.74 5.98
C ASN A 78 0.20 3.06 5.17
N LEU A 79 0.41 1.82 4.74
CA LEU A 79 -0.50 1.10 3.87
C LEU A 79 -1.71 0.52 4.60
N GLY A 80 -1.63 0.42 5.94
CA GLY A 80 -2.69 -0.14 6.77
C GLY A 80 -2.88 -1.65 6.61
N LEU A 81 -1.85 -2.36 6.15
CA LEU A 81 -1.89 -3.82 5.95
C LEU A 81 -2.02 -4.56 7.29
N LYS A 82 -2.82 -5.61 7.30
CA LYS A 82 -3.10 -6.51 8.43
C LYS A 82 -2.89 -7.96 8.02
N VAL A 83 -1.73 -8.22 7.41
CA VAL A 83 -1.36 -9.56 6.94
C VAL A 83 -1.43 -10.55 8.11
N SER A 84 -2.22 -11.59 7.91
CA SER A 84 -2.34 -12.72 8.82
C SER A 84 -1.53 -13.92 8.33
N ALA A 85 -1.19 -14.83 9.25
CA ALA A 85 -0.42 -16.02 8.93
C ALA A 85 -1.08 -16.90 7.85
N SER A 86 -2.41 -16.94 7.77
CA SER A 86 -3.17 -17.72 6.78
C SER A 86 -3.06 -17.17 5.35
N GLU A 87 -2.72 -15.89 5.20
CA GLU A 87 -2.62 -15.17 3.92
C GLU A 87 -1.23 -15.24 3.28
N VAL A 88 -0.24 -15.83 3.96
CA VAL A 88 1.11 -16.03 3.41
C VAL A 88 1.09 -17.18 2.40
N ARG A 89 0.46 -16.96 1.24
CA ARG A 89 0.16 -17.98 0.23
C ARG A 89 0.94 -17.75 -1.06
N SER A 90 1.48 -18.82 -1.62
CA SER A 90 2.12 -18.82 -2.94
C SER A 90 1.68 -20.06 -3.72
N GLY A 91 1.27 -19.89 -4.98
CA GLY A 91 0.71 -20.98 -5.79
C GLY A 91 -0.54 -21.64 -5.19
N GLY A 92 -1.34 -20.88 -4.42
CA GLY A 92 -2.53 -21.40 -3.75
C GLY A 92 -2.26 -22.22 -2.48
N ILE A 93 -1.02 -22.27 -1.99
CA ILE A 93 -0.62 -23.02 -0.79
C ILE A 93 -0.09 -22.06 0.26
N ASN A 94 -0.51 -22.21 1.52
CA ASN A 94 0.06 -21.44 2.62
C ASN A 94 1.48 -21.94 2.93
N GLN A 95 2.41 -20.99 3.01
CA GLN A 95 3.84 -21.29 3.07
C GLN A 95 4.30 -21.69 4.48
N LEU A 96 3.50 -21.39 5.50
CA LEU A 96 3.72 -21.74 6.90
C LEU A 96 3.13 -23.12 7.27
N ASP A 97 2.15 -23.63 6.51
CA ASP A 97 1.49 -24.91 6.79
C ASP A 97 2.46 -26.08 6.96
N ARG A 98 3.54 -26.14 6.17
CA ARG A 98 4.54 -27.21 6.31
C ARG A 98 5.25 -27.21 7.67
N TYR A 99 5.39 -26.06 8.30
CA TYR A 99 6.04 -25.92 9.62
C TYR A 99 5.02 -26.15 10.73
N ILE A 100 3.81 -25.62 10.54
CA ILE A 100 2.69 -25.83 11.48
C ILE A 100 2.26 -27.30 11.52
N GLY A 101 2.23 -27.98 10.37
CA GLY A 101 1.86 -29.39 10.25
C GLY A 101 2.97 -30.37 10.65
N ASP A 102 4.24 -29.95 10.66
CA ASP A 102 5.35 -30.80 11.09
C ASP A 102 5.40 -30.90 12.62
N LYS A 103 4.74 -31.91 13.18
CA LYS A 103 4.72 -32.19 14.62
C LYS A 103 6.07 -32.70 15.15
N SER A 104 7.01 -33.07 14.28
CA SER A 104 8.35 -33.48 14.69
C SER A 104 9.30 -32.29 14.88
N LEU A 105 8.96 -31.13 14.33
CA LEU A 105 9.68 -29.89 14.54
C LEU A 105 9.56 -29.46 16.01
N THR A 106 10.69 -29.24 16.68
CA THR A 106 10.77 -28.63 18.02
C THR A 106 11.94 -27.66 18.03
N GLY A 107 11.77 -26.50 18.68
CA GLY A 107 12.75 -25.41 18.67
C GLY A 107 12.52 -24.41 17.54
N THR A 108 13.52 -23.56 17.30
CA THR A 108 13.42 -22.39 16.41
C THR A 108 14.04 -22.66 15.05
N LYS A 109 13.39 -22.19 13.99
CA LYS A 109 13.87 -22.24 12.61
C LYS A 109 13.56 -20.95 11.88
N GLU A 110 14.58 -20.38 11.24
CA GLU A 110 14.39 -19.24 10.34
C GLU A 110 13.60 -19.70 9.10
N ILE A 111 12.57 -18.93 8.75
CA ILE A 111 11.74 -19.09 7.56
C ILE A 111 11.90 -17.86 6.69
N THR A 112 12.12 -18.10 5.40
CA THR A 112 12.00 -17.07 4.37
C THR A 112 10.95 -17.50 3.35
N VAL A 113 9.92 -16.68 3.18
CA VAL A 113 8.99 -16.76 2.04
C VAL A 113 9.38 -15.65 1.08
N SER A 114 10.05 -16.02 -0.01
CA SER A 114 10.64 -15.06 -0.94
C SER A 114 9.60 -14.15 -1.60
N LYS A 115 8.42 -14.68 -1.95
CA LYS A 115 7.38 -13.91 -2.62
C LYS A 115 5.99 -14.50 -2.40
N PHE A 116 5.03 -13.67 -2.01
CA PHE A 116 3.60 -13.96 -2.01
C PHE A 116 2.81 -12.72 -2.45
N ALA A 117 1.69 -12.92 -3.14
CA ALA A 117 0.83 -11.82 -3.57
C ALA A 117 -0.11 -11.41 -2.43
N TYR A 118 -0.44 -10.12 -2.33
CA TYR A 118 -1.34 -9.59 -1.32
C TYR A 118 -2.23 -8.50 -1.90
N ASP A 119 -3.54 -8.68 -1.80
CA ASP A 119 -4.52 -7.68 -2.21
C ASP A 119 -4.68 -6.65 -1.11
N THR A 120 -4.13 -5.46 -1.32
CA THR A 120 -4.16 -4.39 -0.31
C THR A 120 -5.56 -3.83 -0.07
N ALA A 121 -6.50 -4.03 -1.02
CA ALA A 121 -7.88 -3.58 -0.90
C ALA A 121 -8.66 -4.34 0.19
N ASN A 122 -8.20 -5.54 0.57
CA ASN A 122 -8.81 -6.33 1.65
C ASN A 122 -8.72 -5.61 3.01
N ASP A 123 -7.65 -4.85 3.23
CA ASP A 123 -7.42 -4.14 4.48
C ASP A 123 -7.73 -2.65 4.40
N ASN A 124 -7.38 -2.04 3.27
CA ASN A 124 -7.44 -0.59 3.09
C ASN A 124 -7.80 -0.25 1.65
N PHE A 125 -9.06 0.17 1.47
CA PHE A 125 -9.58 0.62 0.18
C PHE A 125 -8.72 1.71 -0.48
N VAL A 126 -8.20 2.67 0.31
CA VAL A 126 -7.35 3.74 -0.22
C VAL A 126 -6.05 3.16 -0.76
N THR A 127 -5.41 2.24 -0.05
CA THR A 127 -4.20 1.55 -0.53
C THR A 127 -4.48 0.73 -1.78
N GLY A 128 -5.57 -0.05 -1.76
CA GLY A 128 -6.03 -0.80 -2.91
C GLY A 128 -6.25 0.06 -4.15
N ALA A 129 -6.70 1.30 -3.97
CA ALA A 129 -6.98 2.22 -5.06
C ALA A 129 -5.73 2.72 -5.82
N TYR A 130 -4.52 2.63 -5.26
CA TYR A 130 -3.30 3.06 -5.96
C TYR A 130 -2.18 2.01 -6.04
N LEU A 131 -2.24 0.94 -5.25
CA LEU A 131 -1.30 -0.20 -5.33
C LEU A 131 -1.96 -1.49 -5.81
N GLY A 132 -3.27 -1.66 -5.60
CA GLY A 132 -3.96 -2.91 -5.88
C GLY A 132 -3.30 -4.13 -5.22
N ASN A 133 -2.86 -5.08 -6.05
CA ASN A 133 -2.17 -6.29 -5.61
C ASN A 133 -0.65 -6.08 -5.59
N ILE A 134 -0.04 -6.18 -4.42
CA ILE A 134 1.41 -6.05 -4.27
C ILE A 134 2.07 -7.40 -4.06
N SER A 135 3.39 -7.43 -4.23
CA SER A 135 4.21 -8.58 -3.87
C SER A 135 4.92 -8.35 -2.54
N LEU A 136 4.76 -9.29 -1.61
CA LEU A 136 5.36 -9.26 -0.29
C LEU A 136 6.41 -10.36 -0.12
N LYS A 137 7.32 -10.15 0.83
CA LYS A 137 8.33 -11.10 1.30
C LYS A 137 8.23 -11.19 2.81
N LEU A 138 8.31 -12.40 3.35
CA LEU A 138 8.31 -12.67 4.80
C LEU A 138 9.66 -13.27 5.20
N ILE A 139 10.24 -12.79 6.29
CA ILE A 139 11.43 -13.37 6.93
C ILE A 139 11.19 -13.35 8.43
N GLY A 140 11.48 -14.44 9.13
CA GLY A 140 11.38 -14.49 10.58
C GLY A 140 11.68 -15.87 11.15
N ASP A 141 11.56 -15.97 12.46
CA ASP A 141 11.79 -17.18 13.23
C ASP A 141 10.47 -17.85 13.56
N PHE A 142 10.38 -19.15 13.27
CA PHE A 142 9.29 -20.01 13.71
C PHE A 142 9.78 -20.87 14.86
N THR A 143 9.15 -20.74 16.02
CA THR A 143 9.45 -21.54 17.20
C THR A 143 8.30 -22.49 17.48
N ARG A 144 8.61 -23.78 17.66
CA ARG A 144 7.65 -24.77 18.15
C ARG A 144 8.07 -25.30 19.51
N GLU A 145 7.14 -25.19 20.45
CA GLU A 145 7.27 -25.70 21.80
C GLU A 145 6.97 -27.19 21.88
N LYS A 146 7.43 -27.83 22.96
CA LYS A 146 7.24 -29.27 23.19
C LYS A 146 5.78 -29.68 23.34
N ASP A 147 4.91 -28.75 23.74
CA ASP A 147 3.47 -28.97 23.84
C ASP A 147 2.75 -28.84 22.48
N GLY A 148 3.48 -28.52 21.41
CA GLY A 148 2.95 -28.38 20.05
C GLY A 148 2.47 -26.97 19.70
N SER A 149 2.44 -26.05 20.67
CA SER A 149 2.21 -24.63 20.39
C SER A 149 3.35 -24.07 19.54
N TRP A 150 3.04 -23.03 18.78
CA TRP A 150 3.99 -22.39 17.90
C TRP A 150 3.82 -20.87 17.91
N GLU A 151 4.92 -20.18 17.66
CA GLU A 151 4.99 -18.75 17.42
C GLU A 151 5.84 -18.46 16.17
N PHE A 152 5.53 -17.35 15.52
CA PHE A 152 6.30 -16.80 14.42
C PHE A 152 6.54 -15.32 14.69
N ASP A 153 7.82 -14.93 14.76
CA ASP A 153 8.26 -13.56 14.92
C ASP A 153 9.07 -13.14 13.71
N GLY A 154 8.63 -12.10 13.02
CA GLY A 154 9.27 -11.73 11.77
C GLY A 154 8.93 -10.35 11.25
N ARG A 155 9.32 -10.15 10.00
CA ARG A 155 9.11 -8.91 9.27
C ARG A 155 8.66 -9.19 7.85
N ILE A 156 7.65 -8.43 7.43
CA ILE A 156 7.18 -8.35 6.06
C ILE A 156 7.83 -7.14 5.39
N THR A 157 8.35 -7.34 4.18
CA THR A 157 8.77 -6.26 3.29
C THR A 157 8.02 -6.39 1.97
N ALA A 158 7.86 -5.29 1.25
CA ALA A 158 7.23 -5.31 -0.07
C ALA A 158 8.27 -5.10 -1.17
N TYR A 159 7.99 -5.65 -2.35
CA TYR A 159 8.69 -5.27 -3.58
C TYR A 159 8.13 -3.94 -4.08
N SER A 160 8.91 -3.21 -4.88
CA SER A 160 8.38 -2.06 -5.62
C SER A 160 7.24 -2.49 -6.54
N ASP A 161 6.26 -1.63 -6.65
CA ASP A 161 5.07 -1.83 -7.48
C ASP A 161 5.09 -0.85 -8.65
N VAL A 162 4.60 -1.28 -9.82
CA VAL A 162 4.52 -0.40 -10.98
C VAL A 162 3.13 0.22 -10.98
N TYR A 163 3.07 1.55 -10.87
CA TYR A 163 1.81 2.24 -11.07
C TYR A 163 1.45 2.24 -12.56
N ASP A 164 0.57 1.32 -12.94
CA ASP A 164 0.00 1.22 -14.28
C ASP A 164 -1.47 1.61 -14.25
N PHE A 165 -1.74 2.88 -14.59
CA PHE A 165 -3.09 3.38 -14.54
C PHE A 165 -4.02 2.62 -15.50
N ASN A 166 -4.90 1.79 -14.93
CA ASN A 166 -5.94 1.08 -15.66
C ASN A 166 -7.34 1.68 -15.36
N PRO A 167 -8.00 2.33 -16.32
CA PRO A 167 -9.33 2.92 -16.12
C PRO A 167 -10.38 1.96 -15.57
N SER A 168 -10.32 0.66 -15.88
CA SER A 168 -11.34 -0.29 -15.42
C SER A 168 -11.24 -0.62 -13.92
N SER A 169 -10.04 -0.62 -13.34
CA SER A 169 -9.82 -0.86 -11.90
C SER A 169 -9.89 0.41 -11.07
N HIS A 170 -9.64 1.57 -11.69
CA HIS A 170 -9.60 2.87 -11.00
C HIS A 170 -10.90 3.67 -11.09
N ARG A 171 -11.90 3.21 -11.86
CA ARG A 171 -13.17 3.91 -12.10
C ARG A 171 -13.85 4.42 -10.81
N ASN A 172 -13.99 3.59 -9.79
CA ASN A 172 -14.82 3.92 -8.62
C ASN A 172 -14.37 5.18 -7.84
N TRP A 173 -13.09 5.55 -7.89
CA TRP A 173 -12.58 6.74 -7.18
C TRP A 173 -12.13 7.86 -8.13
N VAL A 174 -11.80 7.52 -9.38
CA VAL A 174 -11.41 8.48 -10.41
C VAL A 174 -12.61 8.90 -11.26
N ASP A 175 -13.82 8.36 -11.09
CA ASP A 175 -14.98 8.63 -11.96
C ASP A 175 -15.24 10.14 -12.14
N GLU A 176 -15.03 10.96 -11.10
CA GLU A 176 -15.10 12.43 -11.23
C GLU A 176 -13.97 12.97 -12.13
N ALA A 177 -12.73 12.57 -11.87
CA ALA A 177 -11.58 12.95 -12.67
C ALA A 177 -11.67 12.46 -14.13
N PHE A 178 -12.13 11.22 -14.38
CA PHE A 178 -12.38 10.61 -15.69
C PHE A 178 -13.53 11.26 -16.46
N THR A 179 -14.59 11.67 -15.76
CA THR A 179 -15.70 12.41 -16.37
C THR A 179 -15.20 13.75 -16.96
N TYR A 180 -14.20 14.37 -16.32
CA TYR A 180 -13.54 15.58 -16.85
C TYR A 180 -12.35 15.30 -17.79
N ALA A 181 -11.78 14.11 -17.69
CA ALA A 181 -10.65 13.61 -18.44
C ALA A 181 -11.09 12.69 -19.60
N GLY A 182 -11.89 13.21 -20.53
CA GLY A 182 -12.32 12.42 -21.68
C GLY A 182 -11.13 11.79 -22.40
N ALA A 183 -11.15 10.46 -22.55
CA ALA A 183 -10.40 9.53 -23.44
C ALA A 183 -8.93 9.82 -23.85
N THR A 184 -8.27 10.85 -23.34
CA THR A 184 -7.08 11.48 -23.94
C THR A 184 -5.98 11.77 -22.92
N ILE A 185 -6.08 11.23 -21.70
CA ILE A 185 -5.00 11.39 -20.72
C ILE A 185 -3.89 10.40 -21.06
N GLY A 186 -2.85 10.92 -21.70
CA GLY A 186 -1.53 10.31 -21.67
C GLY A 186 -0.90 10.54 -20.30
N GLY A 187 -0.12 9.56 -19.86
CA GLY A 187 0.73 9.64 -18.68
C GLY A 187 1.88 8.67 -18.82
N THR A 188 2.77 8.69 -17.84
CA THR A 188 3.94 7.83 -17.80
C THR A 188 3.83 6.96 -16.55
N ASN A 189 3.85 5.64 -16.73
CA ASN A 189 3.97 4.70 -15.61
C ASN A 189 5.25 5.01 -14.82
N TYR A 190 5.22 4.72 -13.53
CA TYR A 190 6.33 4.96 -12.63
C TYR A 190 6.35 3.92 -11.51
N ASP A 191 7.50 3.76 -10.86
CA ASP A 191 7.63 2.82 -9.76
C ASP A 191 7.23 3.48 -8.44
N ILE A 192 6.52 2.72 -7.61
CA ILE A 192 6.24 3.03 -6.22
C ILE A 192 7.11 2.13 -5.36
N ASN A 193 8.17 2.71 -4.80
CA ASN A 193 9.08 2.05 -3.88
C ASN A 193 8.41 1.93 -2.49
N ILE A 194 8.05 0.71 -2.11
CA ILE A 194 7.48 0.42 -0.80
C ILE A 194 8.62 0.14 0.19
N THR A 195 8.85 1.10 1.09
CA THR A 195 10.01 1.14 1.98
C THR A 195 9.69 0.59 3.37
N TRP A 196 10.76 0.29 4.12
CA TRP A 196 10.73 -0.28 5.48
C TRP A 196 10.15 -1.69 5.55
N GLY A 197 9.83 -2.14 6.76
CA GLY A 197 9.19 -3.43 6.99
C GLY A 197 8.14 -3.37 8.09
N LEU A 198 7.17 -4.26 8.01
CA LEU A 198 6.09 -4.44 8.97
C LEU A 198 6.46 -5.63 9.89
N ALA A 199 6.62 -5.37 11.18
CA ALA A 199 6.82 -6.44 12.16
C ALA A 199 5.53 -7.26 12.30
N VAL A 200 5.66 -8.57 12.40
CA VAL A 200 4.54 -9.49 12.62
C VAL A 200 4.89 -10.46 13.73
N HIS A 201 3.88 -10.77 14.54
CA HIS A 201 3.91 -11.82 15.53
C HIS A 201 2.61 -12.63 15.40
N TRP A 202 2.75 -13.94 15.18
CA TRP A 202 1.63 -14.85 15.05
C TRP A 202 1.86 -16.07 15.93
N SER A 203 0.81 -16.66 16.48
CA SER A 203 0.91 -17.86 17.30
C SER A 203 -0.29 -18.79 17.11
N GLY A 204 -0.13 -20.06 17.49
CA GLY A 204 -1.20 -21.05 17.41
C GLY A 204 -0.88 -22.36 18.14
N ASN A 205 -1.88 -23.24 18.23
CA ASN A 205 -1.82 -24.48 19.02
C ASN A 205 -1.68 -25.75 18.15
N GLY A 206 -1.01 -25.65 17.00
CA GLY A 206 -0.72 -26.80 16.13
C GLY A 206 -1.84 -27.20 15.17
N GLU A 207 -2.87 -26.39 15.01
CA GLU A 207 -3.87 -26.51 13.94
C GLU A 207 -3.41 -25.77 12.68
N LEU A 208 -3.67 -26.35 11.51
CA LEU A 208 -3.42 -25.70 10.22
C LEU A 208 -4.45 -24.59 9.96
N PHE A 209 -4.11 -23.64 9.10
CA PHE A 209 -5.10 -22.69 8.61
C PHE A 209 -6.06 -23.42 7.65
N ASN A 210 -7.36 -23.45 7.98
CA ASN A 210 -8.40 -24.02 7.12
C ASN A 210 -8.53 -23.28 5.79
#